data_AF-A0A8T1PN16-F1
#
_entry.id   AF-A0A8T1PN16-F1
#
_cell.length_a   1.000
_cell.length_b   1.000
_cell.length_c   1.000
_cell.angle_alpha   90.00
_cell.angle_beta   90.00
_cell.angle_gamma   90.00
#
_symmetry.space_group_name_H-M   'P 1'
#
loop_
_entity.id
_entity.type
_entity.pdbx_description
1 polymer ?
#
loop_
_entity_poly.entity_id
_entity_poly.type
_entity_poly.pdbx_seq_one_letter_code
_entity_poly.pdbx_strand_id
1 'polypeptide(L)'
;RRPRRSGVVVLVSKEETTSTQEDEQRDDFEEPPEPSDLEYVRQIKNVLELLRKNRDMLFSEVKLTVMIEDPREVERRRLLGIEDPDAPTRDDLVTALEEVNEGKIPKDRVALKMLAEEMAQWPNLEVEATKTKRRKSLYAKATDTGIDPKEAAKRLNLDWDSAAEIEESDAKDETEVPPAVGYGALYLVTAFPVIIGISVVLILFFNSLQ
;
A
#
# COMPACT_ATOMS: atom_id res chain seq x y z
N ARG A 1 -18.04 18.03 88.11
CA ARG A 1 -17.86 17.01 87.04
C ARG A 1 -17.36 17.72 85.78
N ARG A 2 -16.58 17.00 84.96
CA ARG A 2 -15.68 17.45 83.88
C ARG A 2 -16.16 18.57 82.94
N PRO A 3 -15.21 19.33 82.35
CA PRO A 3 -15.43 20.44 81.43
C PRO A 3 -15.33 20.02 79.95
N ARG A 4 -15.74 20.92 79.03
CA ARG A 4 -14.98 21.39 77.84
C ARG A 4 -15.91 22.24 76.96
N ARG A 5 -15.69 23.56 76.95
CA ARG A 5 -14.87 24.34 75.99
C ARG A 5 -15.62 24.51 74.65
N SER A 6 -16.27 25.65 74.46
CA SER A 6 -15.72 26.95 73.99
C SER A 6 -15.91 27.05 72.48
N GLY A 7 -17.03 27.65 72.08
CA GLY A 7 -17.27 28.08 70.71
C GLY A 7 -16.39 29.28 70.38
N VAL A 8 -15.75 29.23 69.22
CA VAL A 8 -15.08 30.37 68.59
C VAL A 8 -15.95 30.77 67.39
N VAL A 9 -16.17 32.08 67.31
CA VAL A 9 -17.11 32.77 66.42
C VAL A 9 -16.60 32.77 64.98
N VAL A 10 -17.53 32.54 64.05
CA VAL A 10 -17.37 32.57 62.59
C VAL A 10 -17.58 33.99 62.07
N LEU A 11 -16.66 34.50 61.24
CA LEU A 11 -16.86 35.59 60.26
C LEU A 11 -15.91 35.32 59.08
N VAL A 12 -16.39 34.65 58.01
CA VAL A 12 -16.75 35.21 56.69
C VAL A 12 -15.61 36.01 56.04
N SER A 13 -14.94 35.39 55.08
CA SER A 13 -14.37 36.05 53.91
C SER A 13 -14.59 35.17 52.67
N LYS A 14 -15.07 35.83 51.63
CA LYS A 14 -15.46 35.35 50.31
C LYS A 14 -14.20 35.06 49.50
N GLU A 15 -13.99 33.82 49.09
CA GLU A 15 -12.98 33.48 48.07
C GLU A 15 -13.70 33.14 46.77
N GLU A 16 -13.38 33.97 45.77
CA GLU A 16 -13.76 33.82 44.38
C GLU A 16 -12.96 32.67 43.78
N THR A 17 -13.67 31.79 43.09
CA THR A 17 -13.15 30.65 42.34
C THR A 17 -12.29 31.16 41.17
N THR A 18 -10.99 31.32 41.40
CA THR A 18 -10.02 31.53 40.33
C THR A 18 -9.70 30.18 39.71
N SER A 19 -10.19 29.98 38.50
CA SER A 19 -9.80 28.91 37.59
C SER A 19 -8.28 28.93 37.41
N THR A 20 -7.57 28.02 38.07
CA THR A 20 -6.19 27.69 37.71
C THR A 20 -6.23 26.90 36.42
N GLN A 21 -6.00 27.60 35.31
CA GLN A 21 -5.54 26.99 34.08
C GLN A 21 -4.14 26.46 34.36
N GLU A 22 -4.04 25.14 34.48
CA GLU A 22 -2.76 24.43 34.41
C GLU A 22 -2.31 24.52 32.95
N ASP A 23 -1.53 25.56 32.64
CA ASP A 23 -0.69 25.59 31.46
C ASP A 23 0.35 24.46 31.61
N GLU A 24 0.01 23.27 31.11
CA GLU A 24 1.00 22.26 30.73
C GLU A 24 1.77 22.80 29.51
N GLN A 25 2.67 23.76 29.75
CA GLN A 25 3.84 23.96 28.91
C GLN A 25 4.75 22.76 29.16
N ARG A 26 4.46 21.66 28.45
CA ARG A 26 5.47 20.65 28.16
C ARG A 26 6.49 21.36 27.29
N ASP A 27 7.60 21.76 27.92
CA ASP A 27 8.82 22.09 27.20
C ASP A 27 9.12 20.90 26.27
N ASP A 28 8.89 21.11 24.97
CA ASP A 28 9.52 20.34 23.90
C ASP A 28 11.03 20.51 24.07
N PHE A 29 11.62 19.71 24.96
CA PHE A 29 13.06 19.47 24.94
C PHE A 29 13.35 18.73 23.63
N GLU A 30 13.54 19.49 22.55
CA GLU A 30 14.21 19.01 21.34
C GLU A 30 15.62 18.58 21.76
N GLU A 31 15.73 17.33 22.20
CA GLU A 31 17.00 16.73 22.55
C GLU A 31 17.86 16.73 21.27
N PRO A 32 19.11 17.25 21.32
CA PRO A 32 19.92 17.42 20.14
C PRO A 32 20.19 16.07 19.46
N PRO A 33 20.23 16.02 18.11
CA PRO A 33 20.32 14.77 17.36
C PRO A 33 21.55 13.97 17.79
N GLU A 34 21.33 12.71 18.17
CA GLU A 34 22.41 11.81 18.56
C GLU A 34 23.12 11.33 17.28
N PRO A 35 24.45 11.09 17.27
CA PRO A 35 25.16 10.54 16.12
C PRO A 35 24.53 9.25 15.56
N SER A 36 23.87 8.46 16.40
CA SER A 36 23.16 7.22 16.02
C SER A 36 21.93 7.48 15.13
N ASP A 37 21.23 8.60 15.31
CA ASP A 37 20.06 8.96 14.49
C ASP A 37 20.44 9.13 13.01
N LEU A 38 21.62 9.70 12.78
CA LEU A 38 22.17 9.88 11.43
C LEU A 38 22.53 8.55 10.76
N GLU A 39 22.94 7.55 11.54
CA GLU A 39 23.22 6.20 11.04
C GLU A 39 21.94 5.51 10.60
N TYR A 40 20.87 5.60 11.41
CA TYR A 40 19.55 5.05 11.07
C TYR A 40 18.97 5.71 9.81
N VAL A 41 19.08 7.04 9.67
CA VAL A 41 18.68 7.76 8.46
C VAL A 41 19.45 7.26 7.24
N ARG A 42 20.76 7.06 7.35
CA ARG A 42 21.59 6.52 6.25
C ARG A 42 21.18 5.09 5.90
N GLN A 43 20.92 4.25 6.90
CA GLN A 43 20.48 2.87 6.71
C GLN A 43 19.16 2.81 5.96
N ILE A 44 18.16 3.60 6.37
CA ILE A 44 16.85 3.68 5.71
C ILE A 44 17.00 4.13 4.25
N LYS A 45 17.83 5.15 3.98
CA LYS A 45 18.09 5.61 2.60
C LYS A 45 18.72 4.52 1.74
N ASN A 46 19.70 3.79 2.27
CA ASN A 46 20.31 2.67 1.55
C ASN A 46 19.28 1.58 1.23
N VAL A 47 18.40 1.27 2.19
CA VAL A 47 17.33 0.29 1.98
C VAL A 47 16.35 0.76 0.91
N LEU A 48 15.92 2.03 0.93
CA LEU A 48 15.04 2.59 -0.10
C LEU A 48 15.65 2.49 -1.50
N GLU A 49 16.95 2.78 -1.63
CA GLU A 49 17.66 2.60 -2.89
C GLU A 49 17.70 1.13 -3.34
N LEU A 50 17.93 0.21 -2.41
CA LEU A 50 17.97 -1.23 -2.70
C LEU A 50 16.61 -1.76 -3.11
N LEU A 51 15.53 -1.33 -2.45
CA LEU A 51 14.17 -1.72 -2.80
C LEU A 51 13.78 -1.23 -4.18
N ARG A 52 14.16 -0.01 -4.54
CA ARG A 52 13.98 0.52 -5.89
C ARG A 52 14.77 -0.28 -6.93
N LYS A 53 16.02 -0.67 -6.63
CA LYS A 53 16.87 -1.44 -7.56
C LYS A 53 16.42 -2.90 -7.73
N ASN A 54 16.07 -3.57 -6.63
CA ASN A 54 15.79 -5.02 -6.60
C ASN A 54 14.32 -5.36 -6.89
N ARG A 55 13.37 -4.55 -6.42
CA ARG A 55 11.91 -4.81 -6.52
C ARG A 55 11.14 -3.80 -7.37
N ASP A 56 11.80 -2.73 -7.82
CA ASP A 56 11.17 -1.60 -8.51
C ASP A 56 10.01 -0.97 -7.72
N MET A 57 10.18 -0.91 -6.40
CA MET A 57 9.16 -0.41 -5.48
C MET A 57 9.20 1.12 -5.42
N LEU A 58 8.05 1.75 -5.62
CA LEU A 58 7.86 3.19 -5.45
C LEU A 58 7.68 3.57 -3.97
N PHE A 59 7.95 4.82 -3.61
CA PHE A 59 7.85 5.30 -2.22
C PHE A 59 6.44 5.08 -1.61
N SER A 60 5.39 5.25 -2.42
CA SER A 60 4.00 4.99 -2.00
C SER A 60 3.78 3.53 -1.58
N GLU A 61 4.42 2.58 -2.25
CA GLU A 61 4.32 1.15 -1.90
C GLU A 61 5.10 0.81 -0.64
N VAL A 62 6.28 1.43 -0.46
CA VAL A 62 7.04 1.30 0.79
C VAL A 62 6.19 1.82 1.96
N LYS A 63 5.57 2.99 1.81
CA LYS A 63 4.65 3.57 2.79
C LYS A 63 3.50 2.61 3.13
N LEU A 64 2.86 2.03 2.11
CA LEU A 64 1.80 1.04 2.31
C LEU A 64 2.31 -0.22 3.02
N THR A 65 3.53 -0.66 2.72
CA THR A 65 4.14 -1.84 3.36
C THR A 65 4.42 -1.57 4.84
N VAL A 66 4.92 -0.38 5.18
CA VAL A 66 5.16 0.04 6.58
C VAL A 66 3.85 0.22 7.36
N MET A 67 2.77 0.66 6.71
CA MET A 67 1.44 0.73 7.33
C MET A 67 0.87 -0.65 7.68
N ILE A 68 1.30 -1.72 7.00
CA ILE A 68 0.79 -3.07 7.24
C ILE A 68 1.59 -3.71 8.38
N GLU A 69 0.91 -3.98 9.49
CA GLU A 69 1.49 -4.71 10.61
C GLU A 69 1.53 -6.23 10.33
N ASP A 70 2.61 -6.92 10.73
CA ASP A 70 2.68 -8.38 10.62
C ASP A 70 1.75 -9.01 11.67
N PRO A 71 0.76 -9.83 11.26
CA PRO A 71 -0.17 -10.48 12.19
C PRO A 71 0.54 -11.33 13.26
N ARG A 72 1.74 -11.84 12.97
CA ARG A 72 2.54 -12.63 13.91
C ARG A 72 3.04 -11.79 15.07
N GLU A 73 3.39 -10.54 14.81
CA GLU A 73 3.82 -9.62 15.86
C GLU A 73 2.64 -9.15 16.70
N VAL A 74 1.48 -8.93 16.08
CA VAL A 74 0.23 -8.64 16.78
C VAL A 74 -0.15 -9.76 17.74
N GLU A 75 -0.10 -11.02 17.29
CA GLU A 75 -0.37 -12.18 18.14
C GLU A 75 0.65 -12.31 19.27
N ARG A 76 1.94 -12.07 19.00
CA ARG A 76 2.97 -12.07 20.04
C ARG A 76 2.71 -10.98 21.08
N ARG A 77 2.36 -9.76 20.66
CA ARG A 77 2.01 -8.63 21.54
C ARG A 77 0.78 -8.96 22.39
N ARG A 78 -0.27 -9.52 21.78
CA ARG A 78 -1.49 -9.99 22.47
C ARG A 78 -1.21 -11.11 23.49
N LEU A 79 -0.34 -12.06 23.15
CA LEU A 79 0.02 -13.17 24.03
C LEU A 79 0.88 -12.73 25.22
N LEU A 80 1.75 -11.73 25.03
CA LEU A 80 2.60 -11.21 26.10
C LEU A 80 1.85 -10.24 27.01
N GLY A 81 0.69 -9.71 26.59
CA GLY A 81 -0.12 -8.78 27.41
C GLY A 81 0.60 -7.47 27.74
N ILE A 82 1.66 -7.16 27.01
CA ILE A 82 2.44 -5.92 27.08
C ILE A 82 2.08 -5.15 25.82
N GLU A 83 0.92 -4.51 25.83
CA GLU A 83 0.72 -3.33 24.97
C GLU A 83 1.52 -2.23 25.66
N ASP A 84 2.77 -2.02 25.21
CA ASP A 84 3.60 -0.92 25.70
C ASP A 84 2.96 0.39 25.22
N PRO A 85 2.39 1.21 26.12
CA PRO A 85 1.68 2.44 25.73
C PRO A 85 2.62 3.48 25.10
N ASP A 86 3.94 3.30 25.25
CA ASP A 86 4.97 4.17 24.67
C ASP A 86 5.49 3.64 23.32
N ALA A 87 4.92 2.55 22.79
CA ALA A 87 5.28 2.06 21.47
C ALA A 87 4.76 2.99 20.36
N PRO A 88 5.62 3.44 19.44
CA PRO A 88 5.20 4.27 18.31
C PRO A 88 4.16 3.55 17.46
N THR A 89 3.15 4.29 17.04
CA THR A 89 2.10 3.77 16.16
C THR A 89 2.61 3.59 14.74
N ARG A 90 1.86 2.83 13.93
CA ARG A 90 2.19 2.64 12.51
C ARG A 90 2.20 3.96 11.75
N ASP A 91 1.36 4.90 12.12
CA ASP A 91 1.31 6.22 11.52
C ASP A 91 2.57 7.03 11.86
N ASP A 92 3.09 6.92 13.08
CA ASP A 92 4.33 7.60 13.50
C ASP A 92 5.55 7.08 12.71
N LEU A 93 5.61 5.77 12.45
CA LEU A 93 6.65 5.17 11.59
C LEU A 93 6.59 5.69 10.16
N VAL A 94 5.38 5.90 9.64
CA VAL A 94 5.13 6.44 8.31
C VAL A 94 5.53 7.92 8.24
N THR A 95 5.19 8.70 9.25
CA THR A 95 5.60 10.11 9.35
C THR A 95 7.13 10.21 9.42
N ALA A 96 7.80 9.39 10.22
CA ALA A 96 9.26 9.33 10.26
C ALA A 96 9.86 8.96 8.89
N LEU A 97 9.26 8.01 8.17
CA LEU A 97 9.71 7.64 6.82
C LEU A 97 9.58 8.80 5.82
N GLU A 98 8.49 9.57 5.88
CA GLU A 98 8.29 10.76 5.05
C GLU A 98 9.33 11.83 5.33
N GLU A 99 9.60 12.11 6.61
CA GLU A 99 10.62 13.06 7.03
C GLU A 99 12.03 12.65 6.53
N VAL A 100 12.37 11.36 6.61
CA VAL A 100 13.63 10.82 6.08
C VAL A 100 13.75 10.98 4.57
N ASN A 101 12.65 10.76 3.84
CA ASN A 101 12.58 10.93 2.39
C ASN A 101 12.72 12.40 1.98
N GLU A 102 12.14 13.32 2.75
CA GLU A 102 12.32 14.77 2.59
C GLU A 102 13.73 15.25 3.00
N GLY A 103 14.52 14.39 3.66
CA GLY A 103 15.88 14.70 4.10
C GLY A 103 15.94 15.39 5.47
N LYS A 104 14.84 15.42 6.22
CA LYS A 104 14.79 15.87 7.62
C LYS A 104 15.18 14.72 8.55
N ILE A 105 15.57 15.06 9.78
CA ILE A 105 15.80 14.09 10.85
C ILE A 105 14.48 13.96 11.62
N PRO A 106 13.93 12.75 11.78
CA PRO A 106 12.66 12.59 12.48
C PRO A 106 12.68 13.03 13.93
N LYS A 107 11.56 13.57 14.39
CA LYS A 107 11.40 13.98 15.80
C LYS A 107 11.33 12.77 16.74
N ASP A 108 10.64 11.73 16.30
CA ASP A 108 10.42 10.51 17.08
C ASP A 108 11.57 9.51 16.88
N ARG A 109 12.53 9.54 17.80
CA ARG A 109 13.72 8.66 17.78
C ARG A 109 13.35 7.17 17.88
N VAL A 110 12.37 6.85 18.71
CA VAL A 110 11.90 5.48 18.91
C VAL A 110 11.28 4.94 17.62
N ALA A 111 10.49 5.77 16.93
CA ALA A 111 9.92 5.43 15.63
C ALA A 111 11.01 5.26 14.56
N LEU A 112 11.99 6.16 14.50
CA LEU A 112 13.13 6.06 13.57
C LEU A 112 13.92 4.76 13.77
N LYS A 113 14.23 4.42 15.02
CA LYS A 113 14.97 3.19 15.36
C LYS A 113 14.17 1.94 14.98
N MET A 114 12.90 1.88 15.34
CA MET A 114 12.02 0.75 15.03
C MET A 114 11.86 0.60 13.50
N LEU A 115 11.66 1.69 12.78
CA LEU A 115 11.59 1.70 11.32
C LEU A 115 12.89 1.17 10.69
N ALA A 116 14.05 1.61 11.18
CA ALA A 116 15.34 1.14 10.67
C ALA A 116 15.54 -0.37 10.90
N GLU A 117 15.16 -0.88 12.07
CA GLU A 117 15.18 -2.31 12.39
C GLU A 117 14.22 -3.11 11.49
N GLU A 118 12.99 -2.64 11.31
CA GLU A 118 12.01 -3.28 10.43
C GLU A 118 12.51 -3.32 8.98
N MET A 119 12.96 -2.17 8.47
CA MET A 119 13.46 -2.05 7.10
C MET A 119 14.73 -2.87 6.86
N ALA A 120 15.56 -3.09 7.88
CA ALA A 120 16.74 -3.96 7.78
C ALA A 120 16.38 -5.45 7.68
N GLN A 121 15.24 -5.84 8.26
CA GLN A 121 14.77 -7.23 8.26
C GLN A 121 14.03 -7.60 6.96
N TRP A 122 13.78 -6.65 6.05
CA TRP A 122 13.07 -6.93 4.82
C TRP A 122 13.85 -7.91 3.93
N PRO A 123 13.17 -8.84 3.25
CA PRO A 123 13.82 -9.84 2.41
C PRO A 123 14.45 -9.18 1.17
N ASN A 124 15.52 -9.79 0.66
CA ASN A 124 16.19 -9.42 -0.60
C ASN A 124 16.86 -8.02 -0.60
N LEU A 125 17.43 -7.59 0.53
CA LEU A 125 18.23 -6.36 0.64
C LEU A 125 19.71 -6.55 0.27
N GLU A 126 20.12 -7.76 -0.13
CA GLU A 126 21.50 -8.03 -0.49
C GLU A 126 21.92 -7.32 -1.80
N VAL A 127 23.21 -6.99 -1.87
CA VAL A 127 23.84 -6.26 -2.98
C VAL A 127 23.69 -7.05 -4.27
N GLU A 128 22.97 -6.46 -5.24
CA GLU A 128 22.71 -6.98 -6.58
C GLU A 128 22.38 -8.47 -6.63
N ALA A 129 21.09 -8.80 -6.53
CA ALA A 129 20.62 -10.03 -7.14
C ALA A 129 20.97 -9.97 -8.62
N THR A 130 22.10 -10.59 -9.00
CA THR A 130 22.50 -10.71 -10.41
C THR A 130 21.27 -11.24 -11.13
N LYS A 131 20.64 -10.42 -11.98
CA LYS A 131 19.46 -10.83 -12.73
C LYS A 131 19.95 -11.95 -13.65
N THR A 132 19.88 -13.19 -13.19
CA THR A 132 20.31 -14.34 -13.95
C THR A 132 19.42 -14.37 -15.17
N LYS A 133 20.00 -14.05 -16.33
CA LYS A 133 19.31 -14.14 -17.63
C LYS A 133 18.59 -15.48 -17.66
N ARG A 134 17.27 -15.46 -17.94
CA ARG A 134 16.43 -16.66 -17.98
C ARG A 134 17.13 -17.72 -18.84
N ARG A 135 17.75 -18.71 -18.21
CA ARG A 135 18.39 -19.82 -18.91
C ARG A 135 17.27 -20.72 -19.42
N LYS A 136 17.39 -21.21 -20.65
CA LYS A 136 16.42 -22.14 -21.25
C LYS A 136 16.18 -23.28 -20.27
N SER A 137 14.92 -23.54 -19.92
CA SER A 137 14.56 -24.66 -19.04
C SER A 137 14.97 -25.97 -19.70
N LEU A 138 15.30 -27.00 -18.90
CA LEU A 138 15.67 -28.32 -19.42
C LEU A 138 14.56 -28.93 -20.30
N TYR A 139 13.30 -28.61 -19.98
CA TYR A 139 12.12 -28.98 -20.77
C TYR A 139 12.18 -28.45 -22.21
N ALA A 140 12.60 -27.19 -22.40
CA ALA A 140 12.73 -26.60 -23.74
C ALA A 140 13.80 -27.28 -24.61
N LYS A 141 14.70 -28.08 -24.03
CA LYS A 141 15.69 -28.87 -24.77
C LYS A 141 15.16 -30.25 -25.16
N ALA A 142 14.19 -30.79 -24.43
CA ALA A 142 13.69 -32.15 -24.60
C ALA A 142 12.40 -32.21 -25.43
N THR A 143 11.60 -31.14 -25.46
CA THR A 143 10.35 -31.09 -26.21
C THR A 143 10.55 -30.37 -27.54
N ASP A 144 10.37 -31.08 -28.64
CA ASP A 144 10.32 -30.51 -29.98
C ASP A 144 8.97 -29.79 -30.18
N THR A 145 8.91 -28.52 -29.83
CA THR A 145 7.71 -27.69 -30.00
C THR A 145 7.55 -27.15 -31.42
N GLY A 146 8.38 -27.58 -32.38
CA GLY A 146 8.35 -27.10 -33.77
C GLY A 146 8.65 -25.61 -33.94
N ILE A 147 9.10 -24.93 -32.87
CA ILE A 147 9.44 -23.51 -32.84
C ILE A 147 10.93 -23.39 -32.64
N ASP A 148 11.62 -22.84 -33.65
CA ASP A 148 13.07 -22.72 -33.62
C ASP A 148 13.50 -21.77 -32.48
N PRO A 149 14.38 -22.21 -31.56
CA PRO A 149 14.74 -21.43 -30.38
C PRO A 149 15.52 -20.16 -30.73
N LYS A 150 16.09 -20.07 -31.94
CA LYS A 150 16.72 -18.86 -32.48
C LYS A 150 15.67 -17.84 -32.93
N GLU A 151 14.58 -18.29 -33.56
CA GLU A 151 13.47 -17.43 -33.96
C GLU A 151 12.68 -16.93 -32.75
N ALA A 152 12.42 -17.80 -31.77
CA ALA A 152 11.78 -17.42 -30.52
C ALA A 152 12.62 -16.42 -29.72
N ALA A 153 13.95 -16.61 -29.65
CA ALA A 153 14.85 -15.64 -29.01
C ALA A 153 14.88 -14.30 -29.75
N LYS A 154 14.82 -14.31 -31.09
CA LYS A 154 14.73 -13.09 -31.90
C LYS A 154 13.40 -12.35 -31.66
N ARG A 155 12.28 -13.08 -31.53
CA ARG A 155 10.96 -12.52 -31.15
C ARG A 155 10.93 -12.00 -29.71
N LEU A 156 11.64 -12.62 -28.78
CA LEU A 156 11.75 -12.15 -27.39
C LEU A 156 12.66 -10.92 -27.25
N ASN A 157 13.63 -10.74 -28.15
CA ASN A 157 14.45 -9.54 -28.23
C ASN A 157 13.75 -8.38 -28.97
N LEU A 158 12.49 -8.55 -29.43
CA LEU A 158 11.68 -7.38 -29.75
C LEU A 158 11.37 -6.66 -28.44
N ASP A 159 11.78 -5.40 -28.39
CA ASP A 159 11.57 -4.52 -27.25
C ASP A 159 10.06 -4.29 -27.10
N TRP A 160 9.51 -4.75 -25.99
CA TRP A 160 8.08 -4.57 -25.69
C TRP A 160 7.73 -3.09 -25.47
N ASP A 161 8.72 -2.22 -25.26
CA ASP A 161 8.57 -0.76 -25.27
C ASP A 161 8.25 -0.20 -26.66
N SER A 162 8.66 -0.86 -27.75
CA SER A 162 8.35 -0.43 -29.12
C SER A 162 6.88 -0.64 -29.50
N ALA A 163 6.12 -1.44 -28.73
CA ALA A 163 4.67 -1.56 -28.90
C ALA A 163 3.89 -0.42 -28.23
N ALA A 164 4.53 0.37 -27.36
CA ALA A 164 3.95 1.58 -26.75
C ALA A 164 4.28 2.85 -27.56
N GLU A 165 5.35 2.85 -28.36
CA GLU A 165 5.66 3.87 -29.37
C GLU A 165 4.85 3.64 -30.67
N ILE A 166 3.52 3.74 -30.56
CA ILE A 166 2.69 4.03 -31.73
C ILE A 166 2.74 5.55 -31.91
N GLU A 167 3.34 6.01 -33.00
CA GLU A 167 3.29 7.41 -33.41
C GLU A 167 1.82 7.86 -33.45
N GLU A 168 1.46 8.86 -32.63
CA GLU A 168 0.17 9.55 -32.66
C GLU A 168 0.08 10.37 -33.95
N SER A 169 0.02 9.65 -35.08
CA SER A 169 -0.35 10.23 -36.36
C SER A 169 -1.86 10.45 -36.30
N ASP A 170 -2.21 11.72 -36.10
CA ASP A 170 -3.50 12.37 -36.35
C ASP A 170 -4.67 11.37 -36.47
N ALA A 171 -5.34 11.09 -35.34
CA ALA A 171 -6.50 10.22 -35.25
C ALA A 171 -7.69 10.80 -36.05
N LYS A 172 -7.61 10.67 -37.38
CA LYS A 172 -8.73 10.71 -38.30
C LYS A 172 -9.12 9.28 -38.62
N ASP A 173 -10.18 8.85 -37.96
CA ASP A 173 -11.30 8.15 -38.59
C ASP A 173 -10.98 7.02 -39.57
N GLU A 174 -10.49 5.87 -39.08
CA GLU A 174 -10.50 4.63 -39.87
C GLU A 174 -10.77 3.41 -38.97
N THR A 175 -11.99 3.34 -38.40
CA THR A 175 -12.58 2.03 -38.09
C THR A 175 -13.44 1.61 -39.28
N GLU A 176 -12.77 1.17 -40.35
CA GLU A 176 -13.39 0.46 -41.47
C GLU A 176 -13.85 -0.94 -41.03
N VAL A 177 -14.93 -0.98 -40.25
CA VAL A 177 -15.83 -2.14 -40.25
C VAL A 177 -17.25 -1.60 -40.41
N PRO A 178 -18.04 -2.10 -41.40
CA PRO A 178 -19.37 -1.58 -41.64
C PRO A 178 -20.18 -1.61 -40.33
N PRO A 179 -20.81 -0.49 -39.91
CA PRO A 179 -21.51 -0.39 -38.62
C PRO A 179 -22.64 -1.42 -38.42
N ALA A 180 -23.03 -2.13 -39.48
CA ALA A 180 -23.97 -3.25 -39.44
C ALA A 180 -23.42 -4.52 -38.74
N VAL A 181 -22.09 -4.73 -38.70
CA VAL A 181 -21.50 -6.03 -38.28
C VAL A 181 -20.96 -6.01 -36.84
N GLY A 182 -20.65 -4.83 -36.28
CA GLY A 182 -19.99 -4.70 -34.97
C GLY A 182 -20.81 -5.13 -33.75
N TYR A 183 -22.14 -5.14 -33.85
CA TYR A 183 -23.05 -5.41 -32.73
C TYR A 183 -23.85 -6.72 -32.86
N GLY A 184 -23.50 -7.59 -33.82
CA GLY A 184 -24.26 -8.81 -34.11
C GLY A 184 -24.45 -9.75 -32.91
N ALA A 185 -23.41 -9.90 -32.07
CA ALA A 185 -23.51 -10.70 -30.84
C ALA A 185 -24.44 -10.08 -29.80
N LEU A 186 -24.44 -8.74 -29.68
CA LEU A 186 -25.33 -8.01 -28.77
C LEU A 186 -26.79 -8.13 -29.20
N TYR A 187 -27.07 -8.06 -30.51
CA TYR A 187 -28.41 -8.29 -31.05
C TYR A 187 -28.87 -9.74 -30.89
N LEU A 188 -27.99 -10.73 -31.00
CA LEU A 188 -28.35 -12.13 -30.75
C LEU A 188 -28.79 -12.36 -29.30
N VAL A 189 -28.04 -11.84 -28.33
CA VAL A 189 -28.33 -12.01 -26.91
C VAL A 189 -29.62 -11.27 -26.52
N THR A 190 -29.85 -10.09 -27.08
CA THR A 190 -31.05 -9.28 -26.79
C THR A 190 -32.29 -9.74 -27.54
N ALA A 191 -32.17 -10.30 -28.74
CA ALA A 191 -33.30 -10.78 -29.54
C ALA A 191 -33.80 -12.18 -29.13
N PHE A 192 -32.96 -12.99 -28.46
CA PHE A 192 -33.30 -14.36 -28.09
C PHE A 192 -34.60 -14.49 -27.27
N PRO A 193 -34.84 -13.67 -26.22
CA PRO A 193 -36.10 -13.73 -25.45
C PRO A 193 -37.33 -13.30 -26.27
N VAL A 194 -37.16 -12.31 -27.17
CA VAL A 194 -38.24 -11.78 -28.01
C VAL A 194 -38.69 -12.82 -29.04
N ILE A 195 -37.74 -13.49 -29.68
CA ILE A 195 -38.03 -14.56 -30.66
C ILE A 195 -38.78 -15.72 -29.99
N ILE A 196 -38.35 -16.13 -28.80
CA ILE A 196 -39.05 -17.17 -28.01
C ILE A 196 -40.50 -16.74 -27.74
N GLY A 197 -40.73 -15.50 -27.30
CA GLY A 197 -42.08 -14.97 -27.06
C GLY A 197 -42.97 -15.05 -28.31
N ILE A 198 -42.49 -14.58 -29.46
CA ILE A 198 -43.23 -14.62 -30.73
C ILE A 198 -43.53 -16.07 -31.15
N SER A 199 -42.56 -16.97 -30.98
CA SER A 199 -42.74 -18.39 -31.32
C SER A 199 -43.84 -19.06 -30.50
N VAL A 200 -43.93 -18.76 -29.20
CA VAL A 200 -44.97 -19.29 -28.32
C VAL A 200 -46.34 -18.78 -28.74
N VAL A 201 -46.46 -17.49 -29.04
CA VAL A 201 -47.71 -16.89 -29.52
C VAL A 201 -48.15 -17.53 -30.84
N LEU A 202 -47.24 -17.74 -31.79
CA LEU A 202 -47.55 -18.39 -33.06
C LEU A 202 -48.02 -19.84 -32.86
N ILE A 203 -47.34 -20.61 -32.00
CA ILE A 203 -47.75 -22.00 -31.71
C ILE A 203 -49.14 -22.06 -31.08
N LEU A 204 -49.44 -21.17 -30.13
CA LEU A 204 -50.78 -21.07 -29.54
C LEU A 204 -51.83 -20.69 -30.57
N PHE A 205 -51.51 -19.74 -31.45
CA PHE A 205 -52.41 -19.30 -32.51
C PHE A 205 -52.69 -20.43 -33.53
N PHE A 206 -51.67 -21.18 -33.93
CA PHE A 206 -51.85 -22.33 -34.84
C PHE A 206 -52.65 -23.46 -34.20
N ASN A 207 -52.43 -23.75 -32.91
CA ASN A 207 -53.24 -24.72 -32.18
C ASN A 207 -54.71 -24.26 -32.05
N SER A 208 -54.95 -22.95 -31.95
CA SER A 208 -56.30 -22.39 -31.93
C SER A 208 -57.00 -22.39 -33.29
N LEU A 209 -56.27 -22.50 -34.40
CA LEU A 209 -56.82 -22.55 -35.78
C LEU A 209 -57.09 -23.99 -36.25
N GLN A 210 -56.52 -24.98 -35.58
CA GLN A 210 -56.72 -26.40 -35.83
C GLN A 210 -57.88 -26.95 -35.00
#